data_AF-A0A7I8DTN4-F1
#
_entry.id   AF-A0A7I8DTN4-F1
#
_cell.length_a   1.000
_cell.length_b   1.000
_cell.length_c   1.000
_cell.angle_alpha   90.00
_cell.angle_beta   90.00
_cell.angle_gamma   90.00
#
_symmetry.space_group_name_H-M   'P 1'
#
loop_
_entity.id
_entity.type
_entity.pdbx_description
1 polymer ?
#
loop_
_entity_poly.entity_id
_entity_poly.type
_entity_poly.pdbx_seq_one_letter_code
_entity_poly.pdbx_strand_id
1 'polypeptide(L)'
;MKKIKYIPTFLVIVLIVLLVAACDKNADVKSNEAKRIYGSWAYSHDKEKAIAVFHKDGTAQYEGKDYSFECDSQFIDLKDKDGNTIKLRYLMNDEGMYLYSNNTYSFTGKGEPQGLVGEWACAEKNWSYSFTEAGTFLEDGFFSGNYTVDDKNSTFKLVYKDQFEDTVCYYHLADSNLQIEYPWPMVKTSSK
;
A
#
# COMPACT_ATOMS: atom_id res chain seq x y z
N MET A 1 -57.93 -55.64 -17.91
CA MET A 1 -58.27 -55.17 -16.55
C MET A 1 -57.80 -53.73 -16.37
N LYS A 2 -58.71 -52.91 -15.83
CA LYS A 2 -58.66 -51.49 -15.39
C LYS A 2 -57.45 -50.60 -15.77
N LYS A 3 -57.73 -49.62 -16.63
CA LYS A 3 -57.01 -48.34 -16.74
C LYS A 3 -57.33 -47.48 -15.51
N ILE A 4 -56.31 -46.97 -14.82
CA ILE A 4 -56.46 -45.89 -13.84
C ILE A 4 -55.66 -44.70 -14.35
N LYS A 5 -56.38 -43.60 -14.57
CA LYS A 5 -55.87 -42.26 -14.89
C LYS A 5 -55.32 -41.63 -13.61
N TYR A 6 -54.13 -41.04 -13.68
CA TYR A 6 -53.73 -40.00 -12.73
C TYR A 6 -53.35 -38.73 -13.51
N ILE A 7 -53.94 -37.64 -13.04
CA ILE A 7 -53.94 -36.27 -13.58
C ILE A 7 -52.57 -35.63 -13.29
N PRO A 8 -51.99 -34.84 -14.21
CA PRO A 8 -50.78 -34.08 -13.93
C PRO A 8 -51.15 -32.84 -13.10
N THR A 9 -50.71 -32.81 -11.84
CA THR A 9 -50.78 -31.60 -11.01
C THR A 9 -49.70 -30.63 -11.46
N PHE A 10 -50.15 -29.54 -12.09
CA PHE A 10 -49.40 -28.30 -12.32
C PHE A 10 -48.68 -27.86 -11.04
N LEU A 11 -47.35 -27.75 -11.09
CA LEU A 11 -46.57 -26.98 -10.14
C LEU A 11 -45.65 -26.06 -10.96
N VAL A 12 -46.22 -24.91 -11.32
CA VAL A 12 -45.51 -23.77 -11.88
C VAL A 12 -44.73 -23.15 -10.74
N ILE A 13 -43.41 -23.34 -10.72
CA ILE A 13 -42.49 -22.52 -9.94
C ILE A 13 -41.65 -21.73 -10.95
N VAL A 14 -42.18 -20.58 -11.33
CA VAL A 14 -41.42 -19.50 -11.95
C VAL A 14 -40.73 -18.77 -10.81
N LEU A 15 -39.46 -19.07 -10.56
CA LEU A 15 -38.61 -18.25 -9.70
C LEU A 15 -37.76 -17.34 -10.60
N ILE A 16 -38.33 -16.18 -10.93
CA ILE A 16 -37.60 -15.05 -11.48
C ILE A 16 -36.69 -14.54 -10.36
N VAL A 17 -35.40 -14.90 -10.40
CA VAL A 17 -34.39 -14.17 -9.65
C VAL A 17 -33.90 -13.05 -10.56
N LEU A 18 -34.60 -11.91 -10.48
CA LEU A 18 -34.06 -10.61 -10.83
C LEU A 18 -32.90 -10.33 -9.87
N LEU A 19 -31.68 -10.71 -10.25
CA LEU A 19 -30.50 -10.09 -9.65
C LEU A 19 -30.43 -8.67 -10.19
N VAL A 20 -30.97 -7.79 -9.36
CA VAL A 20 -30.87 -6.35 -9.43
C VAL A 20 -29.41 -6.02 -9.75
N ALA A 21 -29.20 -5.35 -10.88
CA ALA A 21 -28.01 -4.53 -11.08
C ALA A 21 -28.02 -3.47 -9.98
N ALA A 22 -27.44 -3.80 -8.83
CA ALA A 22 -26.94 -2.80 -7.92
C ALA A 22 -25.78 -2.15 -8.68
N CYS A 23 -26.09 -1.07 -9.41
CA CYS A 23 -25.07 -0.15 -9.90
C CYS A 23 -24.17 0.16 -8.72
N ASP A 24 -22.94 -0.34 -8.84
CA ASP A 24 -21.93 -0.37 -7.82
C ASP A 24 -21.44 1.07 -7.63
N LYS A 25 -22.12 1.82 -6.75
CA LYS A 25 -21.70 3.18 -6.37
C LYS A 25 -20.26 3.20 -5.83
N ASN A 26 -19.74 2.05 -5.40
CA ASN A 26 -18.34 1.91 -4.98
C ASN A 26 -17.38 1.74 -6.16
N ALA A 27 -17.81 1.23 -7.31
CA ALA A 27 -16.97 1.15 -8.51
C ALA A 27 -16.68 2.54 -9.09
N ASP A 28 -17.69 3.43 -9.11
CA ASP A 28 -17.53 4.81 -9.57
C ASP A 28 -16.58 5.63 -8.68
N VAL A 29 -16.68 5.49 -7.35
CA VAL A 29 -15.79 6.14 -6.37
C VAL A 29 -14.36 5.61 -6.50
N LYS A 30 -14.17 4.28 -6.59
CA LYS A 30 -12.86 3.66 -6.83
C LYS A 30 -12.23 4.12 -8.14
N SER A 31 -13.03 4.26 -9.21
CA SER A 31 -12.54 4.77 -10.50
C SER A 31 -12.11 6.24 -10.44
N ASN A 32 -12.75 7.05 -9.58
CA ASN A 32 -12.45 8.48 -9.47
C ASN A 32 -11.22 8.77 -8.59
N GLU A 33 -10.95 7.96 -7.56
CA GLU A 33 -9.70 8.05 -6.80
C GLU A 33 -8.50 7.60 -7.64
N ALA A 34 -8.64 6.51 -8.39
CA ALA A 34 -7.63 6.09 -9.36
C ALA A 34 -7.33 7.18 -10.41
N LYS A 35 -8.33 8.01 -10.80
CA LYS A 35 -8.09 9.15 -11.70
C LYS A 35 -7.22 10.26 -11.09
N ARG A 36 -7.19 10.42 -9.75
CA ARG A 36 -6.37 11.45 -9.10
C ARG A 36 -4.88 11.16 -9.23
N ILE A 37 -4.52 9.88 -9.38
CA ILE A 37 -3.13 9.41 -9.48
C ILE A 37 -2.43 9.88 -10.75
N TYR A 38 -3.17 10.18 -11.82
CA TYR A 38 -2.55 10.57 -13.08
C TYR A 38 -1.78 11.89 -12.96
N GLY A 39 -0.63 11.94 -13.61
CA GLY A 39 0.28 13.07 -13.59
C GLY A 39 1.66 12.69 -13.08
N SER A 40 2.48 13.72 -12.89
CA SER A 40 3.86 13.60 -12.41
C SER A 40 3.94 13.99 -10.95
N TRP A 41 4.67 13.20 -10.17
CA TRP A 41 4.76 13.27 -8.72
C TRP A 41 6.21 13.30 -8.27
N ALA A 42 6.49 14.18 -7.32
CA ALA A 42 7.79 14.30 -6.66
C ALA A 42 7.61 14.21 -5.15
N TYR A 43 8.66 13.85 -4.43
CA TYR A 43 8.65 13.89 -2.98
C TYR A 43 8.43 15.33 -2.51
N SER A 44 7.67 15.55 -1.44
CA SER A 44 7.36 16.90 -0.97
C SER A 44 8.61 17.68 -0.54
N HIS A 45 9.67 16.98 -0.11
CA HIS A 45 10.96 17.53 0.27
C HIS A 45 11.93 17.75 -0.91
N ASP A 46 11.69 17.11 -2.07
CA ASP A 46 12.44 17.31 -3.32
C ASP A 46 11.46 17.40 -4.49
N LYS A 47 11.00 18.62 -4.77
CA LYS A 47 9.92 18.88 -5.74
C LYS A 47 10.42 19.03 -7.18
N GLU A 48 11.73 19.11 -7.39
CA GLU A 48 12.29 19.39 -8.71
C GLU A 48 12.38 18.14 -9.58
N LYS A 49 12.49 16.97 -8.93
CA LYS A 49 12.62 15.69 -9.60
C LYS A 49 11.36 14.85 -9.42
N ALA A 50 10.65 14.63 -10.51
CA ALA A 50 9.60 13.63 -10.54
C ALA A 50 10.20 12.25 -10.22
N ILE A 51 9.63 11.57 -9.24
CA ILE A 51 9.97 10.18 -8.91
C ILE A 51 8.99 9.20 -9.55
N ALA A 52 7.76 9.63 -9.80
CA ALA A 52 6.71 8.81 -10.41
C ALA A 52 5.91 9.63 -11.44
N VAL A 53 5.62 9.04 -12.59
CA VAL A 53 4.72 9.61 -13.59
C VAL A 53 3.72 8.54 -14.00
N PHE A 54 2.42 8.87 -13.96
CA PHE A 54 1.33 7.94 -14.27
C PHE A 54 0.47 8.52 -15.40
N HIS A 55 0.41 7.81 -16.53
CA HIS A 55 -0.33 8.22 -17.71
C HIS A 55 -1.69 7.52 -17.83
N LYS A 56 -2.64 8.15 -18.52
CA LYS A 56 -3.99 7.59 -18.71
C LYS A 56 -4.03 6.36 -19.61
N ASP A 57 -2.97 6.13 -20.39
CA ASP A 57 -2.84 4.98 -21.29
C ASP A 57 -2.29 3.72 -20.57
N GLY A 58 -2.06 3.80 -19.26
CA GLY A 58 -1.53 2.69 -18.46
C GLY A 58 0.00 2.61 -18.47
N THR A 59 0.70 3.59 -19.03
CA THR A 59 2.17 3.68 -18.90
C THR A 59 2.57 4.48 -17.65
N ALA A 60 3.70 4.12 -17.05
CA ALA A 60 4.25 4.80 -15.91
C ALA A 60 5.78 4.87 -15.96
N GLN A 61 6.34 5.84 -15.24
CA GLN A 61 7.74 5.85 -14.86
C GLN A 61 7.82 5.87 -13.34
N TYR A 62 8.72 5.07 -12.75
CA TYR A 62 8.99 5.07 -11.31
C TYR A 62 10.48 4.91 -11.05
N GLU A 63 11.05 5.81 -10.26
CA GLU A 63 12.50 5.88 -9.96
C GLU A 63 13.38 5.86 -11.23
N GLY A 64 12.90 6.49 -12.31
CA GLY A 64 13.61 6.59 -13.58
C GLY A 64 13.56 5.33 -14.47
N LYS A 65 12.72 4.35 -14.13
CA LYS A 65 12.45 3.16 -14.96
C LYS A 65 11.03 3.18 -15.48
N ASP A 66 10.84 2.64 -16.68
CA ASP A 66 9.53 2.59 -17.34
C ASP A 66 8.76 1.30 -17.00
N TYR A 67 7.45 1.44 -16.83
CA TYR A 67 6.52 0.38 -16.46
C TYR A 67 5.21 0.52 -17.22
N SER A 68 4.47 -0.58 -17.32
CA SER A 68 3.00 -0.51 -17.36
C SER A 68 2.46 -0.49 -15.94
N PHE A 69 1.30 0.14 -15.71
CA PHE A 69 0.68 0.13 -14.39
C PHE A 69 -0.83 -0.03 -14.42
N GLU A 70 -1.31 -0.65 -13.35
CA GLU A 70 -2.72 -0.65 -12.93
C GLU A 70 -2.78 -0.20 -11.47
N CYS A 71 -3.94 0.27 -11.02
CA CYS A 71 -4.11 0.61 -9.60
C CYS A 71 -5.54 0.37 -9.13
N ASP A 72 -5.68 0.07 -7.84
CA ASP A 72 -6.94 0.08 -7.12
C ASP A 72 -6.94 1.21 -6.07
N SER A 73 -7.83 1.16 -5.08
CA SER A 73 -7.93 2.20 -4.04
C SER A 73 -6.79 2.19 -3.01
N GLN A 74 -5.92 1.18 -3.03
CA GLN A 74 -4.87 0.98 -2.02
C GLN A 74 -3.49 0.76 -2.64
N PHE A 75 -3.43 0.18 -3.85
CA PHE A 75 -2.20 -0.27 -4.45
C PHE A 75 -2.05 0.18 -5.90
N ILE A 76 -0.80 0.39 -6.27
CA ILE A 76 -0.31 0.56 -7.65
C ILE A 76 0.49 -0.69 -7.96
N ASP A 77 0.10 -1.43 -8.99
CA ASP A 77 0.84 -2.56 -9.50
C ASP A 77 1.62 -2.09 -10.74
N LEU A 78 2.94 -2.04 -10.62
CA LEU A 78 3.87 -1.72 -11.70
C LEU A 78 4.39 -3.02 -12.31
N LYS A 79 4.48 -3.09 -13.63
CA LYS A 79 5.08 -4.23 -14.34
C LYS A 79 6.09 -3.74 -15.36
N ASP A 80 7.32 -4.25 -15.24
CA ASP A 80 8.40 -3.92 -16.16
C ASP A 80 8.27 -4.71 -17.47
N LYS A 81 9.15 -4.41 -18.43
CA LYS A 81 9.20 -5.08 -19.74
C LYS A 81 9.52 -6.58 -19.68
N ASP A 82 10.14 -7.04 -18.59
CA ASP A 82 10.57 -8.42 -18.38
C ASP A 82 9.48 -9.21 -17.62
N GLY A 83 8.38 -8.55 -17.23
CA GLY A 83 7.24 -9.12 -16.54
C GLY A 83 7.35 -9.11 -15.01
N ASN A 84 8.42 -8.56 -14.44
CA ASN A 84 8.56 -8.43 -12.99
C ASN A 84 7.60 -7.36 -12.48
N THR A 85 7.04 -7.59 -11.31
CA THR A 85 6.03 -6.71 -10.72
C THR A 85 6.50 -6.08 -9.42
N ILE A 86 6.20 -4.80 -9.25
CA ILE A 86 6.35 -4.07 -7.98
C ILE A 86 4.96 -3.63 -7.55
N LYS A 87 4.59 -3.94 -6.30
CA LYS A 87 3.33 -3.50 -5.71
C LYS A 87 3.61 -2.40 -4.68
N LEU A 88 3.07 -1.22 -4.91
CA LEU A 88 3.26 -0.05 -4.05
C LEU A 88 1.93 0.31 -3.40
N ARG A 89 1.92 0.45 -2.07
CA ARG A 89 0.77 1.06 -1.39
C ARG A 89 0.77 2.57 -1.62
N TYR A 90 -0.42 3.14 -1.75
CA TYR A 90 -0.58 4.58 -1.75
C TYR A 90 -1.83 5.01 -0.98
N LEU A 91 -1.86 6.28 -0.59
CA LEU A 91 -3.03 6.93 -0.02
C LEU A 91 -3.19 8.30 -0.68
N MET A 92 -4.34 8.54 -1.30
CA MET A 92 -4.67 9.84 -1.86
C MET A 92 -5.47 10.66 -0.84
N ASN A 93 -5.10 11.92 -0.64
CA ASN A 93 -5.87 12.87 0.17
C ASN A 93 -6.00 14.21 -0.57
N ASP A 94 -6.54 15.23 0.09
CA ASP A 94 -6.77 16.54 -0.52
C ASP A 94 -5.49 17.37 -0.71
N GLU A 95 -4.41 17.03 -0.01
CA GLU A 95 -3.12 17.70 -0.10
C GLU A 95 -2.19 17.07 -1.15
N GLY A 96 -2.38 15.79 -1.45
CA GLY A 96 -1.57 15.04 -2.40
C GLY A 96 -1.71 13.53 -2.23
N MET A 97 -0.58 12.84 -2.39
CA MET A 97 -0.49 11.39 -2.28
C MET A 97 0.58 11.05 -1.24
N TYR A 98 0.34 10.04 -0.42
CA TYR A 98 1.43 9.32 0.24
C TYR A 98 1.74 8.08 -0.60
N LEU A 99 2.99 7.94 -1.04
CA LEU A 99 3.47 6.75 -1.72
C LEU A 99 4.36 5.97 -0.76
N TYR A 100 4.04 4.70 -0.52
CA TYR A 100 4.75 3.91 0.46
C TYR A 100 5.94 3.22 -0.21
N SER A 101 7.16 3.57 0.23
CA SER A 101 8.38 2.91 -0.20
C SER A 101 8.57 1.63 0.60
N ASN A 102 8.66 0.49 -0.09
CA ASN A 102 8.92 -0.80 0.54
C ASN A 102 10.43 -1.04 0.64
N ASN A 103 10.93 -1.16 1.87
CA ASN A 103 12.34 -1.38 2.17
C ASN A 103 12.49 -2.60 3.07
N THR A 104 13.46 -3.45 2.77
CA THR A 104 13.78 -4.60 3.61
C THR A 104 14.98 -4.29 4.49
N TYR A 105 14.82 -4.53 5.78
CA TYR A 105 15.85 -4.40 6.80
C TYR A 105 16.18 -5.79 7.35
N SER A 106 17.47 -6.06 7.54
CA SER A 106 17.93 -7.27 8.20
C SER A 106 18.17 -7.00 9.68
N PHE A 107 17.83 -7.97 10.51
CA PHE A 107 18.12 -7.92 11.94
C PHE A 107 19.63 -7.95 12.18
N THR A 108 20.12 -7.04 13.02
CA THR A 108 21.53 -6.91 13.40
C THR A 108 21.74 -6.96 14.92
N GLY A 109 20.65 -7.11 15.68
CA GLY A 109 20.69 -7.28 17.12
C GLY A 109 21.26 -8.63 17.56
N LYS A 110 21.33 -8.84 18.88
CA LYS A 110 21.72 -10.13 19.46
C LYS A 110 20.50 -11.03 19.63
N GLY A 111 20.63 -12.30 19.26
CA GLY A 111 19.56 -13.30 19.42
C GLY A 111 18.58 -13.29 18.25
N GLU A 112 17.35 -13.72 18.50
CA GLU A 112 16.26 -13.72 17.53
C GLU A 112 15.34 -12.50 17.75
N PRO A 113 14.80 -11.89 16.68
CA PRO A 113 13.89 -10.76 16.81
C PRO A 113 12.60 -11.16 17.53
N GLN A 114 12.15 -10.30 18.44
CA GLN A 114 10.86 -10.41 19.11
C GLN A 114 9.95 -9.27 18.64
N GLY A 115 9.19 -9.52 17.57
CA GLY A 115 8.45 -8.45 16.90
C GLY A 115 9.41 -7.42 16.31
N LEU A 116 9.13 -6.13 16.53
CA LEU A 116 10.00 -5.04 16.06
C LEU A 116 11.22 -4.80 16.96
N VAL A 117 11.22 -5.27 18.21
CA VAL A 117 12.28 -4.94 19.18
C VAL A 117 13.64 -5.44 18.68
N GLY A 118 14.62 -4.54 18.70
CA GLY A 118 16.01 -4.78 18.32
C GLY A 118 16.52 -3.83 17.25
N GLU A 119 17.65 -4.19 16.65
CA GLU A 119 18.38 -3.39 15.68
C GLU A 119 18.15 -3.94 14.26
N TRP A 120 17.86 -3.05 13.32
CA TRP A 120 17.50 -3.37 11.95
C TRP A 120 18.27 -2.48 11.00
N ALA A 121 18.85 -3.04 9.93
CA ALA A 121 19.62 -2.28 8.96
C ALA A 121 19.24 -2.61 7.51
N CYS A 122 19.07 -1.58 6.69
CA CYS A 122 18.95 -1.68 5.24
C CYS A 122 20.28 -1.24 4.61
N ALA A 123 21.16 -2.21 4.38
CA ALA A 123 22.54 -1.94 3.94
C ALA A 123 22.62 -1.17 2.62
N GLU A 124 21.71 -1.45 1.68
CA GLU A 124 21.67 -0.80 0.36
C GLU A 124 21.44 0.72 0.44
N LYS A 125 20.67 1.15 1.44
CA LYS A 125 20.31 2.55 1.64
C LYS A 125 21.07 3.23 2.78
N ASN A 126 21.87 2.46 3.51
CA ASN A 126 22.51 2.90 4.75
C ASN A 126 21.50 3.46 5.75
N TRP A 127 20.33 2.81 5.85
CA TRP A 127 19.27 3.15 6.79
C TRP A 127 19.20 2.14 7.93
N SER A 128 18.68 2.57 9.08
CA SER A 128 18.56 1.71 10.26
C SER A 128 17.44 2.13 11.20
N TYR A 129 16.93 1.16 11.96
CA TYR A 129 16.04 1.39 13.09
C TYR A 129 16.52 0.60 14.31
N SER A 130 16.45 1.24 15.48
CA SER A 130 16.53 0.60 16.78
C SER A 130 15.18 0.74 17.47
N PHE A 131 14.56 -0.36 17.87
CA PHE A 131 13.31 -0.37 18.64
C PHE A 131 13.54 -1.02 20.00
N THR A 132 13.02 -0.39 21.06
CA THR A 132 13.16 -0.90 22.43
C THR A 132 11.84 -1.46 22.98
N GLU A 133 11.92 -2.31 23.99
CA GLU A 133 10.74 -2.82 24.74
C GLU A 133 9.97 -1.70 25.44
N ALA A 134 10.62 -0.57 25.74
CA ALA A 134 9.99 0.58 26.36
C ALA A 134 9.12 1.41 25.39
N GLY A 135 9.01 0.99 24.13
CA GLY A 135 8.22 1.71 23.12
C GLY A 135 8.96 2.94 22.56
N THR A 136 10.28 2.99 22.63
CA THR A 136 11.09 4.05 22.01
C THR A 136 11.80 3.56 20.77
N PHE A 137 12.06 4.46 19.81
CA PHE A 137 12.86 4.15 18.62
C PHE A 137 13.96 5.17 18.35
N LEU A 138 14.95 4.74 17.56
CA LEU A 138 15.97 5.57 16.93
C LEU A 138 16.11 5.17 15.46
N GLU A 139 15.84 6.11 14.56
CA GLU A 139 15.96 5.97 13.11
C GLU A 139 17.24 6.65 12.62
N ASP A 140 18.01 5.92 11.81
CA ASP A 140 19.27 6.33 11.21
C ASP A 140 20.32 6.86 12.19
N GLY A 141 20.19 6.54 13.48
CA GLY A 141 21.06 7.04 14.54
C GLY A 141 20.80 8.50 14.95
N PHE A 142 19.81 9.18 14.35
CA PHE A 142 19.56 10.60 14.56
C PHE A 142 18.13 10.91 15.02
N PHE A 143 17.13 10.35 14.36
CA PHE A 143 15.73 10.70 14.61
C PHE A 143 15.17 9.78 15.70
N SER A 144 14.70 10.35 16.82
CA SER A 144 14.20 9.54 17.94
C SER A 144 12.78 9.88 18.31
N GLY A 145 12.10 8.92 18.92
CA GLY A 145 10.70 9.06 19.26
C GLY A 145 10.15 7.90 20.07
N ASN A 146 8.83 7.85 20.13
CA ASN A 146 8.09 6.70 20.64
C ASN A 146 7.40 5.99 19.48
N TYR A 147 7.20 4.69 19.62
CA TYR A 147 6.43 3.92 18.66
C TYR A 147 5.35 3.09 19.34
N THR A 148 4.30 2.80 18.58
CA THR A 148 3.23 1.89 18.99
C THR A 148 2.95 0.91 17.86
N VAL A 149 2.61 -0.33 18.20
CA VAL A 149 2.37 -1.40 17.24
C VAL A 149 0.89 -1.78 17.25
N ASP A 150 0.33 -1.98 16.07
CA ASP A 150 -0.97 -2.59 15.86
C ASP A 150 -0.79 -3.83 14.99
N ASP A 151 -0.62 -4.98 15.66
CA ASP A 151 -0.40 -6.28 15.02
C ASP A 151 -1.58 -6.69 14.12
N LYS A 152 -2.81 -6.27 14.46
CA LYS A 152 -4.01 -6.65 13.71
C LYS A 152 -3.99 -6.06 12.30
N ASN A 153 -3.48 -4.84 12.17
CA ASN A 153 -3.36 -4.16 10.88
C ASN A 153 -1.95 -4.25 10.29
N SER A 154 -1.02 -4.90 11.00
CA SER A 154 0.41 -4.97 10.64
C SER A 154 0.99 -3.58 10.38
N THR A 155 0.71 -2.66 11.30
CA THR A 155 1.20 -1.29 11.26
C THR A 155 1.93 -0.91 12.53
N PHE A 156 2.88 0.01 12.43
CA PHE A 156 3.41 0.72 13.59
C PHE A 156 3.38 2.22 13.34
N LYS A 157 3.17 2.99 14.41
CA LYS A 157 3.15 4.45 14.37
C LYS A 157 4.40 4.99 15.04
N LEU A 158 5.17 5.80 14.32
CA LEU A 158 6.29 6.59 14.82
C LEU A 158 5.78 7.97 15.24
N VAL A 159 6.09 8.36 16.47
CA VAL A 159 5.83 9.69 17.04
C VAL A 159 7.20 10.29 17.37
N TYR A 160 7.67 11.16 16.49
CA TYR A 160 8.99 11.80 16.63
C TYR A 160 8.99 12.80 17.79
N LYS A 161 10.13 12.95 18.46
CA LYS A 161 10.32 14.02 19.46
C LYS A 161 10.45 15.40 18.83
N ASP A 162 11.04 15.44 17.63
CA ASP A 162 11.18 16.65 16.84
C ASP A 162 9.86 16.98 16.12
N GLN A 163 9.80 18.13 15.44
CA GLN A 163 8.61 18.63 14.76
C GLN A 163 8.34 17.93 13.41
N PHE A 164 8.43 16.60 13.38
CA PHE A 164 7.98 15.80 12.25
C PHE A 164 6.54 15.35 12.46
N GLU A 165 5.84 15.08 11.36
CA GLU A 165 4.52 14.48 11.42
C GLU A 165 4.60 13.04 11.95
N ASP A 166 3.61 12.67 12.74
CA ASP A 166 3.40 11.28 13.12
C ASP A 166 3.27 10.41 11.87
N THR A 167 4.01 9.31 11.85
CA THR A 167 4.15 8.47 10.66
C THR A 167 3.61 7.07 10.93
N VAL A 168 2.67 6.60 10.10
CA VAL A 168 2.15 5.22 10.18
C VAL A 168 2.76 4.40 9.06
N CYS A 169 3.57 3.41 9.43
CA CYS A 169 4.19 2.47 8.51
C CYS A 169 3.43 1.15 8.53
N TYR A 170 3.38 0.46 7.39
CA TYR A 170 3.01 -0.95 7.36
C TYR A 170 4.28 -1.78 7.45
N TYR A 171 4.18 -2.97 8.05
CA TYR A 171 5.32 -3.86 8.14
C TYR A 171 4.95 -5.32 7.92
N HIS A 172 5.95 -6.08 7.49
CA HIS A 172 5.91 -7.53 7.50
C HIS A 172 7.19 -8.06 8.10
N LEU A 173 7.07 -8.94 9.08
CA LEU A 173 8.19 -9.59 9.74
C LEU A 173 8.25 -11.05 9.30
N ALA A 174 9.39 -11.45 8.73
CA ALA A 174 9.66 -12.83 8.34
C ALA A 174 11.11 -13.19 8.71
N ASP A 175 11.27 -14.12 9.65
CA ASP A 175 12.56 -14.52 10.20
C ASP A 175 13.36 -13.30 10.69
N SER A 176 14.56 -13.09 10.15
CA SER A 176 15.44 -11.95 10.44
C SER A 176 15.26 -10.79 9.44
N ASN A 177 14.15 -10.73 8.72
CA ASN A 177 13.85 -9.65 7.77
C ASN A 177 12.58 -8.89 8.19
N LEU A 178 12.71 -7.58 8.24
CA LEU A 178 11.63 -6.63 8.46
C LEU A 178 11.42 -5.83 7.19
N GLN A 179 10.29 -6.05 6.52
CA GLN A 179 9.85 -5.18 5.44
C GLN A 179 9.05 -4.03 6.03
N ILE A 180 9.41 -2.80 5.66
CA ILE A 180 8.72 -1.57 6.08
C ILE A 180 8.24 -0.85 4.83
N GLU A 181 6.94 -0.60 4.77
CA GLU A 181 6.32 0.32 3.83
C GLU A 181 6.25 1.69 4.51
N TYR A 182 7.20 2.58 4.19
CA TYR A 182 7.30 3.92 4.78
C TYR A 182 6.56 4.95 3.90
N PRO A 183 5.63 5.75 4.44
CA PRO A 183 4.84 6.70 3.65
C PRO A 183 5.65 7.96 3.31
N TRP A 184 5.88 8.18 2.02
CA TRP A 184 6.47 9.43 1.54
C TRP A 184 5.40 10.38 1.03
N PRO A 185 5.27 11.60 1.62
CA PRO A 185 4.37 12.61 1.08
C PRO A 185 4.84 13.07 -0.31
N MET A 186 3.91 13.09 -1.24
CA MET A 186 4.11 13.38 -2.65
C MET A 186 3.29 14.60 -3.05
N VAL A 187 3.88 15.43 -3.90
CA VAL A 187 3.21 16.58 -4.51
C VAL A 187 3.23 16.44 -6.03
N LYS A 188 2.19 16.94 -6.70
CA LYS A 188 2.22 17.02 -8.16
C LYS A 188 3.29 18.01 -8.59
N THR A 189 4.11 17.59 -9.55
CA THR A 189 5.01 18.52 -10.24
C THR A 189 4.22 19.24 -11.31
N SER A 190 4.42 20.55 -11.46
CA SER A 190 3.97 21.25 -12.66
C SER A 190 4.62 20.58 -13.86
N SER A 191 3.84 19.96 -14.73
CA SER A 191 4.31 19.54 -16.05
C SER A 191 4.93 20.76 -16.72
N LYS A 192 6.25 20.75 -16.93
CA LYS A 192 6.87 21.68 -17.89
C LYS A 192 6.51 21.26 -19.30
#